data_AF-A0AAX3M0T1-F1
#
_entry.id   AF-A0AAX3M0T1-F1
#
_cell.length_a   1.000
_cell.length_b   1.000
_cell.length_c   1.000
_cell.angle_alpha   90.00
_cell.angle_beta   90.00
_cell.angle_gamma   90.00
#
_symmetry.space_group_name_H-M   'P 1'
#
loop_
_entity.id
_entity.type
_entity.pdbx_description
1 polymer ?
#
loop_
_entity_poly.entity_id
_entity_poly.type
_entity_poly.pdbx_seq_one_letter_code
_entity_poly.pdbx_strand_id
1 'polypeptide(L)'
;MIQPVLKDLTITGNPNIYGKLQFTETEDIGDDFCLFGTAGIGEEDSIGEDNFDFVIITPKALAKKLEDGKQIILGAQHFIVNKLDFEVITETINQILSKHQGETWEEVAISLKPYFSWEYTDSVRLTVEELFEMIKEESEKGNE
;
A
#
# COMPACT_ATOMS: atom_id res chain seq x y z
N MET A 1 -14.08 11.02 16.15
CA MET A 1 -13.59 10.57 14.84
C MET A 1 -12.08 10.41 14.90
N ILE A 2 -11.60 9.26 14.43
CA ILE A 2 -10.20 8.91 14.31
C ILE A 2 -9.62 9.66 13.11
N GLN A 3 -8.50 10.35 13.33
CA GLN A 3 -7.71 11.01 12.30
C GLN A 3 -6.46 10.14 12.01
N PRO A 4 -6.30 9.62 10.78
CA PRO A 4 -5.08 8.91 10.40
C PRO A 4 -3.91 9.89 10.28
N VAL A 5 -2.74 9.44 10.72
CA VAL A 5 -1.47 10.15 10.55
C VAL A 5 -0.41 9.19 10.01
N LEU A 6 0.52 9.74 9.22
CA LEU A 6 1.69 9.00 8.76
C LEU A 6 2.69 8.88 9.92
N LYS A 7 3.07 7.64 10.23
CA LYS A 7 3.97 7.28 11.32
C LYS A 7 5.33 6.82 10.79
N ASP A 8 5.32 6.05 9.70
CA ASP A 8 6.53 5.64 8.97
C ASP A 8 6.34 5.69 7.45
N LEU A 9 7.45 5.82 6.71
CA LEU A 9 7.48 5.69 5.26
C LEU A 9 8.72 4.91 4.84
N THR A 10 8.49 3.72 4.29
CA THR A 10 9.54 2.88 3.72
C THR A 10 9.39 2.83 2.20
N ILE A 11 10.46 3.09 1.46
CA ILE A 11 10.50 2.95 -0.01
C ILE A 11 11.55 1.92 -0.37
N THR A 12 11.16 0.90 -1.13
CA THR A 12 12.02 -0.18 -1.58
C THR A 12 12.10 -0.30 -3.09
N GLY A 13 13.23 -0.79 -3.58
CA GLY A 13 13.49 -1.06 -4.99
C GLY A 13 14.17 -2.40 -5.19
N ASN A 14 14.34 -2.79 -6.46
CA ASN A 14 15.08 -3.99 -6.79
C ASN A 14 16.60 -3.75 -6.61
N PRO A 15 17.27 -4.45 -5.67
CA PRO A 15 18.70 -4.23 -5.41
C PRO A 15 19.59 -4.57 -6.62
N ASN A 16 19.14 -5.41 -7.54
CA ASN A 16 19.87 -5.71 -8.77
C ASN A 16 19.83 -4.57 -9.80
N ILE A 17 18.88 -3.62 -9.66
CA ILE A 17 18.74 -2.47 -10.55
C ILE A 17 19.37 -1.23 -9.90
N TYR A 18 19.05 -0.97 -8.64
CA TYR A 18 19.44 0.27 -7.96
C TYR A 18 20.63 0.12 -7.01
N GLY A 19 21.18 -1.09 -6.86
CA GLY A 19 22.30 -1.39 -5.96
C GLY A 19 21.95 -1.47 -4.47
N LYS A 20 20.67 -1.26 -4.12
CA LYS A 20 20.15 -1.35 -2.74
C LYS A 20 18.66 -1.69 -2.71
N LEU A 21 18.23 -2.25 -1.58
CA LEU A 21 16.84 -2.64 -1.36
C LEU A 21 15.98 -1.47 -0.88
N GLN A 22 16.50 -0.61 0.00
CA GLN A 22 15.73 0.44 0.66
C GLN A 22 16.34 1.81 0.38
N PHE A 23 15.47 2.78 0.13
CA PHE A 23 15.79 4.20 0.07
C PHE A 23 15.37 4.83 1.40
N THR A 24 16.22 5.71 1.92
CA THR A 24 15.97 6.41 3.19
C THR A 24 15.90 7.93 3.02
N GLU A 25 16.18 8.41 1.81
CA GLU A 25 16.20 9.84 1.48
C GLU A 25 15.97 10.06 -0.03
N THR A 26 15.76 11.32 -0.40
CA THR A 26 15.65 11.75 -1.80
C THR A 26 16.95 11.47 -2.54
N GLU A 27 16.84 10.75 -3.66
CA GLU A 27 17.99 10.38 -4.47
C GLU A 27 17.67 10.48 -5.97
N ASP A 28 18.68 10.89 -6.75
CA ASP A 28 18.57 10.87 -8.20
C ASP A 28 18.91 9.46 -8.73
N ILE A 29 17.85 8.68 -8.94
CA ILE A 29 17.90 7.37 -9.60
C ILE A 29 17.44 7.44 -11.06
N GLY A 30 17.35 8.64 -11.64
CA GLY A 30 16.87 8.89 -13.00
C GLY A 30 15.35 8.96 -13.11
N ASP A 31 14.86 8.89 -14.36
CA ASP A 31 13.45 9.11 -14.75
C ASP A 31 12.72 7.82 -15.18
N ASP A 32 13.33 6.66 -14.94
CA ASP A 32 12.90 5.36 -15.47
C ASP A 32 12.92 4.31 -14.37
N PHE A 33 12.01 4.43 -13.42
CA PHE A 33 11.97 3.55 -12.26
C PHE A 33 10.55 3.19 -11.84
N CYS A 34 10.47 2.05 -11.16
CA CYS A 34 9.31 1.59 -10.42
C CYS A 34 9.80 1.08 -9.07
N LEU A 35 9.24 1.62 -7.99
CA LEU A 35 9.54 1.32 -6.59
C LEU A 35 8.25 0.95 -5.85
N PHE A 36 8.41 0.37 -4.67
CA PHE A 36 7.31 0.03 -3.76
C PHE A 36 7.42 0.90 -2.51
N GLY A 37 6.33 1.54 -2.14
CA GLY A 37 6.21 2.31 -0.90
C GLY A 37 5.31 1.57 0.08
N THR A 38 5.65 1.65 1.36
CA THR A 38 4.81 1.24 2.48
C THR A 38 4.69 2.43 3.42
N ALA A 39 3.47 2.91 3.60
CA ALA A 39 3.14 3.92 4.59
C ALA A 39 2.66 3.20 5.87
N GLY A 40 3.37 3.41 6.97
CA GLY A 40 2.88 3.08 8.31
C GLY A 40 1.88 4.16 8.71
N ILE A 41 0.60 3.81 8.78
CA ILE A 41 -0.47 4.77 9.12
C ILE A 41 -1.15 4.29 10.40
N GLY A 42 -1.30 5.20 11.35
CA GLY A 42 -1.95 4.92 12.62
C GLY A 42 -2.80 6.09 13.10
N GLU A 43 -3.43 5.93 14.25
CA GLU A 43 -4.13 7.01 14.93
C GLU A 43 -3.13 8.02 15.52
N GLU A 44 -3.48 9.31 15.54
CA GLU A 44 -2.61 10.38 16.05
C GLU A 44 -2.05 10.06 17.46
N ASP A 45 -2.92 9.66 18.38
CA ASP A 45 -2.59 9.37 19.78
C ASP A 45 -2.11 7.93 20.04
N SER A 46 -2.01 7.10 19.00
CA SER A 46 -1.56 5.70 19.11
C SER A 46 -0.08 5.55 18.73
N ILE A 47 0.57 4.56 19.34
CA ILE A 47 1.90 4.07 18.93
C ILE A 47 1.76 3.06 17.78
N GLY A 48 0.63 2.37 17.69
CA GLY A 48 0.39 1.37 16.65
C GLY A 48 0.12 1.99 15.28
N GLU A 49 0.53 1.26 14.25
CA GLU A 49 0.31 1.56 12.84
C GLU A 49 -0.01 0.27 12.09
N ASP A 50 -0.73 0.40 10.98
CA ASP A 50 -0.89 -0.66 9.99
C ASP A 50 -0.14 -0.29 8.71
N ASN A 51 0.20 -1.30 7.91
CA ASN A 51 0.89 -1.12 6.64
C ASN A 51 -0.09 -0.85 5.50
N PHE A 52 0.22 0.21 4.74
CA PHE A 52 -0.52 0.64 3.56
C PHE A 52 0.45 0.75 2.37
N ASP A 53 0.39 -0.24 1.49
CA ASP A 53 1.31 -0.36 0.35
C ASP A 53 0.83 0.44 -0.87
N PHE A 54 1.79 0.95 -1.64
CA PHE A 54 1.56 1.65 -2.89
C PHE A 54 2.76 1.52 -3.84
N VAL A 55 2.54 1.87 -5.11
CA VAL A 55 3.59 1.85 -6.15
C VAL A 55 4.02 3.27 -6.45
N ILE A 56 5.32 3.50 -6.53
CA ILE A 56 5.89 4.75 -7.03
C ILE A 56 6.47 4.47 -8.41
N ILE A 57 6.00 5.18 -9.44
CA ILE A 57 6.38 4.88 -10.82
C ILE A 57 6.58 6.15 -11.62
N THR A 58 7.58 6.17 -12.50
CA THR A 58 7.74 7.26 -13.46
C THR A 58 6.89 7.07 -14.70
N PRO A 59 6.51 8.15 -15.42
CA PRO A 59 5.80 8.05 -16.69
C PRO A 59 6.50 7.13 -17.70
N LYS A 60 7.84 7.15 -17.74
CA LYS A 60 8.65 6.32 -18.65
C LYS A 60 8.57 4.83 -18.29
N ALA A 61 8.69 4.49 -17.01
CA ALA A 61 8.53 3.11 -16.56
C ALA A 61 7.09 2.61 -16.74
N LEU A 62 6.09 3.48 -16.55
CA LEU A 62 4.69 3.16 -16.80
C LEU A 62 4.41 2.88 -18.29
N ALA A 63 4.99 3.67 -19.19
CA ALA A 63 4.89 3.46 -20.63
C ALA A 63 5.49 2.10 -21.05
N LYS A 64 6.67 1.76 -20.55
CA LYS A 64 7.29 0.44 -20.78
C LYS A 64 6.42 -0.73 -20.32
N LYS A 65 5.75 -0.60 -19.17
CA LYS A 65 4.81 -1.64 -18.70
C LYS A 65 3.65 -1.87 -19.68
N LEU A 66 3.23 -0.87 -20.45
CA LEU A 66 2.21 -1.02 -21.51
C LEU A 66 2.80 -1.68 -22.77
N GLU A 67 4.04 -1.32 -23.12
CA GLU A 67 4.76 -1.89 -24.26
C GLU A 67 5.08 -3.38 -24.06
N ASP A 68 5.36 -3.80 -22.81
CA ASP A 68 5.68 -5.18 -22.41
C ASP A 68 4.45 -6.13 -22.40
N GLY A 69 3.40 -5.78 -23.15
CA GLY A 69 2.25 -6.66 -23.42
C GLY A 69 1.03 -6.45 -22.51
N LYS A 70 1.06 -5.51 -21.56
CA LYS A 70 -0.16 -5.09 -20.85
C LYS A 70 -0.93 -4.08 -21.70
N GLN A 71 -2.12 -4.45 -22.15
CA GLN A 71 -2.96 -3.51 -22.92
C GLN A 71 -3.67 -2.46 -22.04
N ILE A 72 -3.81 -2.73 -20.75
CA ILE A 72 -4.51 -1.86 -19.79
C ILE A 72 -3.76 -1.89 -18.45
N ILE A 73 -3.62 -0.72 -17.82
CA ILE A 73 -3.13 -0.58 -16.44
C ILE A 73 -4.19 0.16 -15.64
N LEU A 74 -4.58 -0.42 -14.50
CA LEU A 74 -5.43 0.25 -13.51
C LEU A 74 -4.51 1.06 -12.58
N GLY A 75 -4.75 2.37 -12.48
CA GLY A 75 -3.86 3.30 -11.78
C GLY A 75 -4.11 3.47 -10.29
N ALA A 76 -5.05 2.73 -9.69
CA ALA A 76 -5.25 2.77 -8.25
C ALA A 76 -3.95 2.43 -7.53
N GLN A 77 -3.67 3.10 -6.41
CA GLN A 77 -2.48 2.86 -5.58
C GLN A 77 -1.14 3.11 -6.31
N HIS A 78 -1.13 3.89 -7.40
CA HIS A 78 0.07 4.32 -8.09
C HIS A 78 0.30 5.82 -7.92
N PHE A 79 1.45 6.17 -7.36
CA PHE A 79 1.94 7.54 -7.30
C PHE A 79 2.86 7.75 -8.51
N ILE A 80 2.37 8.51 -9.48
CA ILE A 80 3.10 8.80 -10.71
C ILE A 80 3.97 10.04 -10.46
N VAL A 81 5.29 9.87 -10.47
CA VAL A 81 6.26 10.91 -10.11
C VAL A 81 7.26 11.13 -11.23
N ASN A 82 7.81 12.35 -11.35
CA ASN A 82 8.87 12.62 -12.33
C ASN A 82 10.26 12.17 -11.85
N LYS A 83 10.48 12.18 -10.54
CA LYS A 83 11.73 11.81 -9.85
C LYS A 83 11.39 11.29 -8.46
N LEU A 84 12.31 10.55 -7.85
CA LEU A 84 12.16 10.16 -6.45
C LEU A 84 12.37 11.40 -5.57
N ASP A 85 11.38 11.71 -4.74
CA ASP A 85 11.42 12.87 -3.85
C ASP A 85 10.59 12.56 -2.60
N PHE A 86 11.28 12.27 -1.49
CA PHE A 86 10.66 11.83 -0.25
C PHE A 86 9.76 12.90 0.37
N GLU A 87 10.14 14.18 0.25
CA GLU A 87 9.37 15.29 0.80
C GLU A 87 8.04 15.39 0.06
N VAL A 88 8.07 15.40 -1.27
CA VAL A 88 6.85 15.45 -2.10
C VAL A 88 5.94 14.23 -1.86
N ILE A 89 6.51 13.03 -1.73
CA ILE A 89 5.73 11.81 -1.44
C ILE A 89 5.08 11.93 -0.06
N THR A 90 5.85 12.31 0.97
CA THR A 90 5.38 12.47 2.35
C THR A 90 4.27 13.52 2.43
N GLU A 91 4.46 14.67 1.79
CA GLU A 91 3.44 15.74 1.70
C GLU A 91 2.18 15.24 1.01
N THR A 92 2.31 14.50 -0.08
CA THR A 92 1.17 13.94 -0.82
C THR A 92 0.40 12.96 0.04
N ILE A 93 1.09 12.07 0.79
CA ILE A 93 0.44 11.15 1.73
C ILE A 93 -0.30 11.95 2.81
N ASN A 94 0.35 12.91 3.46
CA ASN A 94 -0.28 13.73 4.50
C ASN A 94 -1.51 14.51 3.97
N GLN A 95 -1.46 15.02 2.73
CA GLN A 95 -2.62 15.64 2.09
C GLN A 95 -3.77 14.66 1.84
N ILE A 96 -3.48 13.39 1.53
CA ILE A 96 -4.49 12.34 1.45
C ILE A 96 -5.06 12.12 2.86
N LEU A 97 -4.23 11.81 3.86
CA LEU A 97 -4.69 11.48 5.22
C LEU A 97 -5.56 12.58 5.84
N SER A 98 -5.21 13.85 5.63
CA SER A 98 -5.97 15.01 6.14
C SER A 98 -7.42 15.09 5.65
N LYS A 99 -7.77 14.38 4.57
CA LYS A 99 -9.13 14.36 3.99
C LYS A 99 -9.98 13.20 4.49
N HIS A 100 -9.39 12.32 5.31
CA HIS A 100 -10.02 11.08 5.77
C HIS A 100 -10.14 11.10 7.29
N GLN A 101 -11.28 10.65 7.79
CA GLN A 101 -11.59 10.45 9.20
C GLN A 101 -12.77 9.46 9.30
N GLY A 102 -12.93 8.80 10.44
CA GLY A 102 -14.02 7.82 10.64
C GLY A 102 -14.33 7.62 12.12
N GLU A 103 -15.42 6.90 12.43
CA GLU A 103 -15.75 6.55 13.82
C GLU A 103 -14.95 5.33 14.30
N THR A 104 -14.53 4.48 13.37
CA THR A 104 -13.67 3.33 13.63
C THR A 104 -12.42 3.34 12.75
N TRP A 105 -11.36 2.65 13.20
CA TRP A 105 -10.14 2.49 12.40
C TRP A 105 -10.41 1.80 11.07
N GLU A 106 -11.29 0.81 11.06
CA GLU A 106 -11.67 0.07 9.86
C GLU A 106 -12.35 0.96 8.81
N GLU A 107 -13.22 1.88 9.23
CA GLU A 107 -13.81 2.88 8.32
C GLU A 107 -12.72 3.77 7.70
N VAL A 108 -11.76 4.21 8.50
CA VAL A 108 -10.61 5.00 8.02
C VAL A 108 -9.79 4.19 7.01
N ALA A 109 -9.37 2.97 7.36
CA ALA A 109 -8.58 2.10 6.50
C ALA A 109 -9.28 1.79 5.17
N ILE A 110 -10.59 1.49 5.20
CA ILE A 110 -11.40 1.27 3.99
C ILE A 110 -11.46 2.54 3.13
N SER A 111 -11.59 3.71 3.75
CA SER A 111 -11.64 4.98 3.01
C SER A 111 -10.32 5.29 2.27
N LEU A 112 -9.19 4.76 2.74
CA LEU A 112 -7.87 4.93 2.15
C LEU A 112 -7.58 4.00 0.96
N LYS A 113 -8.42 2.97 0.74
CA LYS A 113 -8.28 1.95 -0.32
C LYS A 113 -8.00 2.47 -1.75
N PRO A 114 -8.53 3.63 -2.20
CA PRO A 114 -8.21 4.16 -3.53
C PRO A 114 -6.73 4.52 -3.72
N TYR A 115 -6.04 4.85 -2.62
CA TYR A 115 -4.66 5.34 -2.63
C TYR A 115 -3.65 4.29 -2.17
N PHE A 116 -4.08 3.36 -1.31
CA PHE A 116 -3.20 2.36 -0.73
C PHE A 116 -3.85 0.97 -0.68
N SER A 117 -3.03 -0.06 -0.63
CA SER A 117 -3.43 -1.43 -0.30
C SER A 117 -3.16 -1.69 1.17
N TRP A 118 -4.21 -1.81 1.97
CA TRP A 118 -4.09 -2.17 3.38
C TRP A 118 -3.78 -3.66 3.51
N GLU A 119 -2.91 -4.06 4.44
CA GLU A 119 -2.49 -5.47 4.61
C GLU A 119 -3.65 -6.46 4.87
N TYR A 120 -4.79 -5.96 5.38
CA TYR A 120 -6.00 -6.75 5.64
C TYR A 120 -7.07 -6.67 4.53
N THR A 121 -6.80 -6.00 3.40
CA THR A 121 -7.80 -5.76 2.32
C THR A 121 -8.47 -7.04 1.82
N ASP A 122 -7.75 -8.16 1.80
CA ASP A 122 -8.25 -9.46 1.32
C ASP A 122 -8.41 -10.49 2.45
N SER A 123 -8.36 -10.05 3.71
CA SER A 123 -8.53 -10.94 4.86
C SER A 123 -10.01 -11.24 5.12
N VAL A 124 -10.35 -12.51 5.33
CA VAL A 124 -11.67 -12.91 5.81
C VAL A 124 -11.62 -12.92 7.34
N ARG A 125 -12.43 -12.08 7.98
CA ARG A 125 -12.67 -12.18 9.42
C ARG A 125 -13.70 -13.28 9.65
N LEU A 126 -13.29 -14.32 10.37
CA LEU A 126 -14.15 -15.39 10.82
C LEU A 126 -14.35 -15.28 12.32
N THR A 127 -15.57 -15.48 12.77
CA THR A 127 -15.86 -15.85 14.15
C THR A 127 -15.30 -17.25 14.45
N VAL A 128 -15.19 -17.57 15.74
CA VAL A 128 -14.74 -18.91 16.16
C VAL A 128 -15.71 -19.98 15.65
N GLU A 129 -17.00 -19.68 15.68
CA GLU A 129 -18.07 -20.54 15.17
C GLU A 129 -17.94 -20.78 13.66
N GLU A 130 -17.80 -19.72 12.86
CA GLU A 130 -17.62 -19.84 11.39
C GLU A 130 -16.33 -20.61 11.04
N LEU A 131 -15.26 -20.41 11.80
CA LEU A 131 -14.02 -21.17 11.62
C LEU A 131 -14.24 -22.67 11.92
N PHE A 132 -14.97 -23.01 12.98
CA PHE A 132 -15.28 -24.40 13.31
C PHE A 132 -16.18 -25.07 12.27
N GLU A 133 -17.14 -24.33 11.70
CA GLU A 133 -17.99 -24.82 10.61
C GLU A 133 -17.16 -25.12 9.35
N MET A 134 -16.27 -24.22 8.94
CA MET A 134 -15.38 -24.43 7.80
C MET A 134 -14.45 -25.65 7.99
N ILE A 135 -13.88 -25.81 9.19
CA ILE A 135 -13.03 -26.98 9.51
C ILE A 135 -13.83 -28.28 9.40
N LYS A 136 -15.09 -28.27 9.86
CA LYS A 136 -15.96 -29.45 9.81
C LYS A 136 -16.31 -29.81 8.37
N GLU A 137 -16.69 -28.84 7.53
CA GLU A 137 -17.02 -29.08 6.12
C GLU A 137 -15.83 -29.65 5.34
N GLU A 138 -14.61 -29.16 5.56
CA GLU A 138 -13.41 -29.71 4.91
C GLU A 138 -13.07 -31.13 5.39
N SER A 139 -13.35 -31.46 6.66
CA SER A 139 -13.15 -32.81 7.19
C SER A 139 -14.12 -33.85 6.62
N GLU A 140 -15.30 -33.41 6.20
CA GLU A 140 -16.32 -34.27 5.59
C GLU A 140 -16.05 -34.49 4.09
N LYS A 141 -15.51 -33.50 3.37
CA LYS A 141 -15.11 -33.63 1.95
C LYS A 141 -13.94 -34.59 1.70
N GLY A 142 -13.08 -34.83 2.69
CA GLY A 142 -11.96 -35.76 2.58
C GLY A 142 -12.32 -37.24 2.74
N ASN A 143 -13.60 -37.56 2.99
CA ASN A 143 -14.11 -38.93 3.22
C ASN A 143 -15.02 -39.45 2.10
N GLU A 144 -15.12 -38.74 0.97
CA GLU A 144 -15.73 -39.21 -0.30
C GLU A 144 -14.67 -39.57 -1.35
#